data_AF-A0A7T1MAL3-F1
#
_entry.id   AF-A0A7T1MAL3-F1
#
_cell.length_a   1.000
_cell.length_b   1.000
_cell.length_c   1.000
_cell.angle_alpha   90.00
_cell.angle_beta   90.00
_cell.angle_gamma   90.00
#
_symmetry.space_group_name_H-M   'P 1'
#
loop_
_entity.id
_entity.type
_entity.pdbx_description
1 polymer ?
#
loop_
_entity_poly.entity_id
_entity_poly.type
_entity_poly.pdbx_seq_one_letter_code
_entity_poly.pdbx_strand_id
1 'polypeptide(L)'
;MLGRRLQLTPLGREKLVQAALGLTSAQAQRVFSKAIVRDGLLNDQDIDLVTEEKKQIIRESQALEFYAASESPADLGGCEVLKDWLRLRERAFSQEARDYGLPSPRGMALIGIPGTGKSLTAKMIGGLWHLPLLRLDVGSLFGSLVGESEQRTRQALQMAETVSPCILWIDEMEKAFATGGLDGGTSTRVFGTILTWMQEKTAPCFVVATANDISSLPPELLRRGRFDEIFFLDLPTLSERREILSVHLRKRQRIIHDFDLDGLSRLSEGYVGAEIEQAIVDAMYIGFNQEREFNSDDISRSLDRQVPLSVSQRERIGALRAWLQEGRAQSASFRESFDAVQQFVPLDIRQP
;
A
#
# COMPACT_ATOMS: atom_id res chain seq x y z
N MET A 1 32.65 -30.82 7.60
CA MET A 1 33.32 -29.50 7.58
C MET A 1 32.39 -28.28 7.53
N LEU A 2 31.06 -28.42 7.44
CA LEU A 2 30.11 -27.28 7.41
C LEU A 2 29.86 -26.60 8.78
N GLY A 3 30.15 -27.26 9.90
CA GLY A 3 29.84 -26.75 11.25
C GLY A 3 30.69 -25.57 11.74
N ARG A 4 31.76 -25.17 11.02
CA ARG A 4 32.64 -24.05 11.40
C ARG A 4 32.40 -22.74 10.63
N ARG A 5 31.40 -22.71 9.74
CA ARG A 5 31.11 -21.55 8.87
C ARG A 5 29.77 -20.87 9.17
N LEU A 6 29.19 -21.11 10.34
CA LEU A 6 27.90 -20.56 10.76
C LEU A 6 28.11 -19.82 12.09
N GLN A 7 27.98 -18.50 12.05
CA GLN A 7 28.09 -17.61 13.20
C GLN A 7 26.85 -16.70 13.24
N LEU A 8 25.70 -17.33 13.52
CA LEU A 8 24.42 -16.65 13.62
C LEU A 8 23.94 -16.66 15.07
N THR A 9 23.45 -15.53 15.53
CA THR A 9 22.67 -15.49 16.77
C THR A 9 21.34 -16.25 16.57
N PRO A 10 20.64 -16.70 17.64
CA PRO A 10 19.31 -17.29 17.48
C PRO A 10 18.35 -16.38 16.69
N LEU A 11 18.37 -15.08 17.00
CA LEU A 11 17.64 -14.04 16.27
C LEU A 11 18.14 -13.88 14.83
N GLY A 12 19.45 -13.89 14.61
CA GLY A 12 20.07 -13.80 13.28
C GLY A 12 19.69 -14.98 12.39
N ARG A 13 19.60 -16.19 12.95
CA ARG A 13 19.11 -17.39 12.25
C ARG A 13 17.64 -17.23 11.84
N GLU A 14 16.78 -16.75 12.72
CA GLU A 14 15.38 -16.47 12.37
C GLU A 14 15.28 -15.42 11.26
N LYS A 15 15.99 -14.30 11.38
CA LYS A 15 16.00 -13.25 10.35
C LYS A 15 16.55 -13.73 9.02
N LEU A 16 17.59 -14.57 9.02
CA LEU A 16 18.15 -15.15 7.81
C LEU A 16 17.16 -16.12 7.14
N VAL A 17 16.45 -16.92 7.93
CA VAL A 17 15.37 -17.79 7.43
C VAL A 17 14.25 -16.94 6.83
N GLN A 18 13.81 -15.89 7.52
CA GLN A 18 12.80 -14.95 7.03
C GLN A 18 13.22 -14.27 5.71
N ALA A 19 14.49 -13.85 5.61
CA ALA A 19 15.04 -13.26 4.39
C ALA A 19 15.06 -14.26 3.23
N ALA A 20 15.31 -15.55 3.51
CA ALA A 20 15.35 -16.63 2.52
C ALA A 20 13.97 -17.23 2.18
N LEU A 21 12.91 -16.96 2.95
CA LEU A 21 11.55 -17.39 2.61
C LEU A 21 11.19 -16.89 1.20
N GLY A 22 10.64 -17.74 0.35
CA GLY A 22 10.40 -17.42 -1.06
C GLY A 22 11.46 -17.86 -2.05
N LEU A 23 12.61 -18.33 -1.57
CA LEU A 23 13.61 -18.99 -2.40
C LEU A 23 13.35 -20.49 -2.45
N THR A 24 13.52 -21.10 -3.63
CA THR A 24 13.65 -22.57 -3.72
C THR A 24 14.86 -23.05 -2.93
N SER A 25 14.88 -24.32 -2.51
CA SER A 25 16.04 -24.91 -1.82
C SER A 25 17.35 -24.70 -2.58
N ALA A 26 17.32 -24.86 -3.91
CA ALA A 26 18.48 -24.61 -4.78
C ALA A 26 18.92 -23.13 -4.77
N GLN A 27 17.97 -22.19 -4.80
CA GLN A 27 18.27 -20.76 -4.74
C GLN A 27 18.81 -20.37 -3.36
N ALA A 28 18.17 -20.79 -2.27
CA ALA A 28 18.64 -20.55 -0.92
C ALA A 28 20.06 -21.11 -0.72
N GLN A 29 20.30 -22.34 -1.19
CA GLN A 29 21.63 -22.95 -1.15
C GLN A 29 22.65 -22.15 -1.97
N ARG A 30 22.29 -21.66 -3.16
CA ARG A 30 23.16 -20.80 -3.99
C ARG A 30 23.52 -19.51 -3.27
N VAL A 31 22.53 -18.84 -2.68
CA VAL A 31 22.69 -17.56 -1.97
C VAL A 31 23.54 -17.74 -0.72
N PHE A 32 23.24 -18.74 0.12
CA PHE A 32 24.04 -19.04 1.30
C PHE A 32 25.47 -19.47 0.95
N SER A 33 25.64 -20.23 -0.15
CA SER A 33 26.97 -20.59 -0.64
C SER A 33 27.75 -19.35 -1.09
N LYS A 34 27.09 -18.40 -1.77
CA LYS A 34 27.69 -17.13 -2.20
C LYS A 34 28.15 -16.29 -1.00
N ALA A 35 27.32 -16.17 0.05
CA ALA A 35 27.69 -15.53 1.32
C ALA A 35 28.94 -16.17 1.94
N ILE A 36 28.90 -17.50 2.11
CA ILE A 36 30.00 -18.27 2.71
C ILE A 36 31.29 -18.16 1.89
N VAL A 37 31.22 -18.12 0.56
CA VAL A 37 32.39 -17.96 -0.32
C VAL A 37 32.98 -16.55 -0.22
N ARG A 38 32.13 -15.53 -0.11
CA ARG A 38 32.55 -14.13 -0.02
C ARG A 38 33.29 -13.84 1.30
N ASP A 39 32.68 -14.23 2.41
CA ASP A 39 33.11 -13.79 3.74
C ASP A 39 33.71 -14.92 4.59
N GLY A 40 33.77 -16.14 4.06
CA GLY A 40 34.32 -17.34 4.71
C GLY A 40 33.41 -17.97 5.77
N LEU A 41 32.33 -17.29 6.13
CA LEU A 41 31.35 -17.65 7.16
C LEU A 41 30.02 -16.95 6.89
N LEU A 42 28.92 -17.56 7.34
CA LEU A 42 27.57 -17.02 7.28
C LEU A 42 27.24 -16.35 8.61
N ASN A 43 27.01 -15.04 8.59
CA ASN A 43 26.73 -14.20 9.76
C ASN A 43 25.54 -13.26 9.54
N ASP A 44 25.20 -12.45 10.56
CA ASP A 44 24.03 -11.57 10.54
C ASP A 44 24.12 -10.45 9.46
N GLN A 45 25.31 -10.14 8.92
CA GLN A 45 25.50 -9.17 7.83
C GLN A 45 25.08 -9.74 6.45
N ASP A 46 24.99 -11.07 6.31
CA ASP A 46 24.58 -11.72 5.07
C ASP A 46 23.07 -11.64 4.81
N ILE A 47 22.28 -11.20 5.80
CA ILE A 47 20.83 -11.02 5.67
C ILE A 47 20.51 -10.06 4.53
N ASP A 48 21.28 -8.98 4.39
CA ASP A 48 21.10 -7.99 3.32
C ASP A 48 21.41 -8.61 1.95
N LEU A 49 22.48 -9.43 1.85
CA LEU A 49 22.81 -10.15 0.62
C LEU A 49 21.68 -11.11 0.21
N VAL A 50 21.14 -11.87 1.16
CA VAL A 50 20.02 -12.80 0.90
C VAL A 50 18.80 -12.04 0.41
N THR A 51 18.51 -10.90 1.04
CA THR A 51 17.39 -10.04 0.68
C THR A 51 17.56 -9.46 -0.73
N GLU A 52 18.77 -9.03 -1.10
CA GLU A 52 19.07 -8.53 -2.46
C GLU A 52 18.96 -9.63 -3.53
N GLU A 53 19.44 -10.84 -3.26
CA GLU A 53 19.28 -11.96 -4.19
C GLU A 53 17.81 -12.35 -4.37
N LYS A 54 17.03 -12.35 -3.29
CA LYS A 54 15.58 -12.56 -3.35
C LYS A 54 14.90 -11.49 -4.21
N LYS A 55 15.28 -10.21 -4.06
CA LYS A 55 14.77 -9.13 -4.92
C LYS A 55 15.07 -9.41 -6.39
N GLN A 56 16.27 -9.87 -6.73
CA GLN A 56 16.63 -10.19 -8.11
C GLN A 56 15.78 -11.31 -8.69
N ILE A 57 15.62 -12.41 -7.96
CA ILE A 57 14.80 -13.56 -8.39
C ILE A 57 13.34 -13.17 -8.60
N ILE A 58 12.77 -12.33 -7.71
CA ILE A 58 11.39 -11.87 -7.86
C ILE A 58 11.25 -10.97 -9.11
N ARG A 59 12.24 -10.09 -9.37
CA ARG A 59 12.27 -9.23 -10.56
C ARG A 59 12.36 -10.03 -11.86
N GLU A 60 12.98 -11.21 -11.87
CA GLU A 60 13.02 -12.09 -13.05
C GLU A 60 11.63 -12.53 -13.51
N SER A 61 10.61 -12.51 -12.64
CA SER A 61 9.23 -12.83 -13.02
C SER A 61 8.56 -11.79 -13.94
N GLN A 62 9.19 -10.62 -14.13
CA GLN A 62 8.73 -9.46 -14.91
C GLN A 62 7.41 -8.81 -14.46
N ALA A 63 6.57 -9.52 -13.71
CA ALA A 63 5.27 -9.06 -13.25
C ALA A 63 5.19 -8.70 -11.78
N LEU A 64 6.16 -9.15 -10.98
CA LEU A 64 6.27 -8.83 -9.56
C LEU A 64 7.46 -7.94 -9.27
N GLU A 65 7.20 -6.91 -8.47
CA GLU A 65 8.22 -6.03 -7.92
C GLU A 65 8.26 -6.18 -6.39
N PHE A 66 9.43 -6.45 -5.83
CA PHE A 66 9.62 -6.50 -4.39
C PHE A 66 9.83 -5.08 -3.82
N TYR A 67 9.04 -4.73 -2.81
CA TYR A 67 9.19 -3.50 -2.04
C TYR A 67 9.78 -3.82 -0.66
N ALA A 68 10.86 -3.13 -0.32
CA ALA A 68 11.37 -3.13 1.04
C ALA A 68 10.40 -2.33 1.93
N ALA A 69 10.05 -2.89 3.08
CA ALA A 69 9.20 -2.23 4.06
C ALA A 69 9.95 -1.04 4.69
N SER A 70 9.66 0.17 4.22
CA SER A 70 10.20 1.42 4.78
C SER A 70 9.18 2.25 5.56
N GLU A 71 7.89 2.03 5.29
CA GLU A 71 6.82 2.85 5.85
C GLU A 71 6.25 2.24 7.13
N SER A 72 5.87 3.11 8.06
CA SER A 72 5.29 2.76 9.35
C SER A 72 3.90 3.37 9.52
N PRO A 73 3.10 2.94 10.51
CA PRO A 73 1.83 3.58 10.82
C PRO A 73 1.94 5.08 11.13
N ALA A 74 3.11 5.55 11.59
CA ALA A 74 3.37 6.95 11.90
C ALA A 74 3.56 7.82 10.64
N ASP A 75 3.67 7.19 9.47
CA ASP A 75 3.81 7.83 8.17
C ASP A 75 2.46 8.05 7.46
N LEU A 76 1.36 7.54 8.02
CA LEU A 76 0.00 7.73 7.52
C LEU A 76 -0.78 8.58 8.54
N GLY A 77 -1.18 9.79 8.16
CA GLY A 77 -2.07 10.63 9.00
C GLY A 77 -3.52 10.16 8.89
N GLY A 78 -4.24 10.09 10.01
CA GLY A 78 -5.64 9.66 10.03
C GLY A 78 -5.89 8.18 9.78
N CYS A 79 -7.08 7.84 9.28
CA CYS A 79 -7.48 6.45 8.98
C CYS A 79 -7.40 5.49 10.19
N GLU A 80 -7.80 5.94 11.39
CA GLU A 80 -7.61 5.15 12.62
C GLU A 80 -8.40 3.83 12.64
N VAL A 81 -9.60 3.78 12.05
CA VAL A 81 -10.36 2.53 11.97
C VAL A 81 -9.65 1.48 11.13
N LEU A 82 -9.07 1.91 10.01
CA LEU A 82 -8.24 1.05 9.18
C LEU A 82 -6.99 0.59 9.94
N LYS A 83 -6.27 1.51 10.59
CA LYS A 83 -5.07 1.17 11.37
C LYS A 83 -5.36 0.19 12.49
N ASP A 84 -6.45 0.39 13.23
CA ASP A 84 -6.89 -0.54 14.30
C ASP A 84 -7.21 -1.93 13.74
N TRP A 85 -7.90 -1.99 12.60
CA TRP A 85 -8.23 -3.25 11.93
C TRP A 85 -6.98 -4.03 11.51
N LEU A 86 -5.92 -3.32 11.07
CA LEU A 86 -4.63 -3.89 10.71
C LEU A 86 -3.83 -4.35 11.94
N ARG A 87 -3.77 -3.54 13.00
CA ARG A 87 -3.09 -3.87 14.27
C ARG A 87 -3.68 -5.16 14.88
N LEU A 88 -5.00 -5.31 14.84
CA LEU A 88 -5.67 -6.52 15.33
C LEU A 88 -5.21 -7.80 14.61
N ARG A 89 -4.74 -7.67 13.35
CA ARG A 89 -4.35 -8.79 12.49
C ARG A 89 -2.84 -8.99 12.34
N GLU A 90 -2.04 -8.18 13.02
CA GLU A 90 -0.57 -8.24 12.93
C GLU A 90 -0.01 -9.63 13.21
N ARG A 91 -0.58 -10.33 14.21
CA ARG A 91 -0.14 -11.67 14.61
C ARG A 91 -0.79 -12.80 13.83
N ALA A 92 -1.68 -12.51 12.87
CA ALA A 92 -2.48 -13.54 12.20
C ALA A 92 -1.66 -14.47 11.29
N PHE A 93 -0.40 -14.13 11.01
CA PHE A 93 0.53 -14.93 10.20
C PHE A 93 1.51 -15.76 11.05
N SER A 94 1.44 -15.66 12.38
CA SER A 94 2.36 -16.34 13.30
C SER A 94 2.05 -17.84 13.46
N GLN A 95 3.00 -18.60 14.02
CA GLN A 95 2.78 -20.02 14.31
C GLN A 95 1.70 -20.21 15.39
N GLU A 96 1.67 -19.36 16.41
CA GLU A 96 0.66 -19.40 17.47
C GLU A 96 -0.75 -19.18 16.93
N ALA A 97 -0.92 -18.29 15.94
CA ALA A 97 -2.22 -18.10 15.28
C ALA A 97 -2.67 -19.37 14.54
N ARG A 98 -1.74 -20.07 13.88
CA ARG A 98 -2.02 -21.35 13.20
C ARG A 98 -2.38 -22.45 14.21
N ASP A 99 -1.64 -22.56 15.30
CA ASP A 99 -1.88 -23.55 16.37
C ASP A 99 -3.22 -23.30 17.07
N TYR A 100 -3.63 -22.04 17.21
CA TYR A 100 -4.96 -21.65 17.69
C TYR A 100 -6.09 -22.00 16.71
N GLY A 101 -5.77 -22.25 15.43
CA GLY A 101 -6.75 -22.48 14.37
C GLY A 101 -7.34 -21.19 13.78
N LEU A 102 -6.64 -20.05 13.92
CA LEU A 102 -7.05 -18.80 13.30
C LEU A 102 -6.84 -18.87 11.78
N PRO A 103 -7.87 -18.61 10.94
CA PRO A 103 -7.68 -18.55 9.50
C PRO A 103 -6.80 -17.35 9.13
N SER A 104 -5.89 -17.54 8.18
CA SER A 104 -5.09 -16.44 7.65
C SER A 104 -5.97 -15.41 6.94
N PRO A 105 -5.76 -14.09 7.17
CA PRO A 105 -6.44 -13.03 6.44
C PRO A 105 -6.24 -13.17 4.93
N ARG A 106 -7.30 -12.99 4.16
CA ARG A 106 -7.30 -13.13 2.70
C ARG A 106 -6.89 -11.85 2.00
N GLY A 107 -7.39 -10.70 2.44
CA GLY A 107 -7.11 -9.44 1.78
C GLY A 107 -8.08 -8.31 2.13
N MET A 108 -7.74 -7.12 1.66
CA MET A 108 -8.55 -5.92 1.74
C MET A 108 -8.56 -5.16 0.41
N ALA A 109 -9.65 -4.44 0.16
CA ALA A 109 -9.72 -3.46 -0.91
C ALA A 109 -9.69 -2.04 -0.31
N LEU A 110 -8.92 -1.15 -0.95
CA LEU A 110 -8.79 0.25 -0.63
C LEU A 110 -9.41 1.05 -1.77
N ILE A 111 -10.59 1.60 -1.55
CA ILE A 111 -11.32 2.38 -2.54
C ILE A 111 -11.38 3.82 -2.06
N GLY A 112 -11.25 4.79 -2.94
CA GLY A 112 -11.49 6.17 -2.53
C GLY A 112 -10.76 7.18 -3.37
N ILE A 113 -10.75 8.41 -2.88
CA ILE A 113 -10.29 9.57 -3.64
C ILE A 113 -8.78 9.45 -3.95
N PRO A 114 -8.31 9.78 -5.18
CA PRO A 114 -6.89 9.83 -5.48
C PRO A 114 -6.12 10.68 -4.46
N GLY A 115 -4.90 10.26 -4.10
CA GLY A 115 -4.04 11.03 -3.19
C GLY A 115 -4.39 10.96 -1.69
N THR A 116 -5.33 10.10 -1.28
CA THR A 116 -5.68 9.88 0.14
C THR A 116 -4.82 8.82 0.85
N GLY A 117 -3.76 8.32 0.20
CA GLY A 117 -2.80 7.41 0.84
C GLY A 117 -3.05 5.91 0.65
N LYS A 118 -3.92 5.47 -0.28
CA LYS A 118 -4.17 4.04 -0.53
C LYS A 118 -2.90 3.21 -0.78
N SER A 119 -2.05 3.65 -1.71
CA SER A 119 -0.77 2.98 -2.03
C SER A 119 0.23 3.07 -0.87
N LEU A 120 0.20 4.17 -0.10
CA LEU A 120 1.01 4.33 1.12
C LEU A 120 0.57 3.33 2.21
N THR A 121 -0.73 3.13 2.39
CA THR A 121 -1.28 2.12 3.29
C THR A 121 -0.78 0.72 2.92
N ALA A 122 -0.77 0.35 1.63
CA ALA A 122 -0.22 -0.94 1.20
C ALA A 122 1.25 -1.12 1.60
N LYS A 123 2.07 -0.07 1.44
CA LYS A 123 3.48 -0.05 1.86
C LYS A 123 3.64 -0.16 3.38
N MET A 124 2.80 0.54 4.12
CA MET A 124 2.80 0.54 5.58
C MET A 124 2.45 -0.83 6.16
N ILE A 125 1.53 -1.60 5.56
CA ILE A 125 1.17 -2.95 6.03
C ILE A 125 2.40 -3.87 6.01
N GLY A 126 3.27 -3.75 4.99
CA GLY A 126 4.53 -4.50 4.93
C GLY A 126 5.46 -4.22 6.11
N GLY A 127 5.54 -2.95 6.52
CA GLY A 127 6.30 -2.54 7.71
C GLY A 127 5.65 -3.01 9.01
N LEU A 128 4.33 -2.82 9.14
CA LEU A 128 3.57 -3.15 10.34
C LEU A 128 3.56 -4.66 10.63
N TRP A 129 3.38 -5.50 9.61
CA TRP A 129 3.32 -6.96 9.78
C TRP A 129 4.66 -7.66 9.61
N HIS A 130 5.72 -6.91 9.28
CA HIS A 130 7.04 -7.43 8.96
C HIS A 130 7.02 -8.52 7.87
N LEU A 131 6.14 -8.34 6.87
CA LEU A 131 5.98 -9.28 5.76
C LEU A 131 6.56 -8.70 4.46
N PRO A 132 7.09 -9.55 3.57
CA PRO A 132 7.45 -9.17 2.20
C PRO A 132 6.27 -8.50 1.48
N LEU A 133 6.52 -7.35 0.85
CA LEU A 133 5.55 -6.67 0.00
C LEU A 133 5.89 -6.89 -1.48
N LEU A 134 4.98 -7.51 -2.20
CA LEU A 134 5.08 -7.75 -3.64
C LEU A 134 4.05 -6.88 -4.35
N ARG A 135 4.48 -5.98 -5.24
CA ARG A 135 3.58 -5.24 -6.12
C ARG A 135 3.39 -6.04 -7.40
N LEU A 136 2.15 -6.31 -7.77
CA LEU A 136 1.79 -6.87 -9.05
C LEU A 136 1.63 -5.74 -10.06
N ASP A 137 2.49 -5.70 -11.07
CA ASP A 137 2.33 -4.79 -12.19
C ASP A 137 1.32 -5.37 -13.18
N VAL A 138 0.08 -4.92 -13.08
CA VAL A 138 -1.00 -5.40 -13.95
C VAL A 138 -0.75 -5.06 -15.43
N GLY A 139 -0.06 -3.96 -15.74
CA GLY A 139 0.29 -3.60 -17.11
C GLY A 139 1.23 -4.61 -17.77
N SER A 140 2.22 -5.09 -17.01
CA SER A 140 3.18 -6.10 -17.46
C SER A 140 2.56 -7.49 -17.77
N LEU A 141 1.37 -7.75 -17.22
CA LEU A 141 0.64 -8.99 -17.46
C LEU A 141 0.09 -9.07 -18.87
N PHE A 142 -0.16 -7.95 -19.53
CA PHE A 142 -0.77 -7.96 -20.87
C PHE A 142 0.29 -8.17 -21.95
N GLY A 143 0.33 -9.38 -22.50
CA GLY A 143 1.13 -9.74 -23.67
C GLY A 143 0.43 -9.38 -24.98
N SER A 144 1.20 -9.36 -26.09
CA SER A 144 0.66 -9.15 -27.44
C SER A 144 0.05 -10.43 -28.03
N LEU A 145 0.30 -11.59 -27.42
CA LEU A 145 -0.14 -12.90 -27.88
C LEU A 145 -1.29 -13.45 -27.01
N VAL A 146 -2.25 -14.13 -27.64
CA VAL A 146 -3.41 -14.74 -26.96
C VAL A 146 -2.94 -15.84 -25.99
N GLY A 147 -3.39 -15.79 -24.73
CA GLY A 147 -3.10 -16.80 -23.70
C GLY A 147 -1.82 -16.55 -22.90
N GLU A 148 -0.94 -15.67 -23.39
CA GLU A 148 0.30 -15.31 -22.70
C GLU A 148 0.01 -14.57 -21.38
N SER A 149 -0.99 -13.69 -21.39
CA SER A 149 -1.37 -12.89 -20.23
C SER A 149 -1.85 -13.75 -19.07
N GLU A 150 -2.68 -14.77 -19.35
CA GLU A 150 -3.15 -15.72 -18.35
C GLU A 150 -2.00 -16.59 -17.80
N GLN A 151 -1.03 -16.97 -18.64
CA GLN A 151 0.15 -17.72 -18.20
C GLN A 151 1.03 -16.87 -17.29
N ARG A 152 1.35 -15.63 -17.69
CA ARG A 152 2.13 -14.68 -16.87
C ARG A 152 1.46 -14.41 -15.53
N THR A 153 0.14 -14.25 -15.54
CA THR A 153 -0.68 -14.10 -14.32
C THR A 153 -0.51 -15.31 -13.40
N ARG A 154 -0.68 -16.54 -13.91
CA ARG A 154 -0.49 -17.76 -13.09
C ARG A 154 0.92 -17.87 -12.52
N GLN A 155 1.95 -17.55 -13.31
CA GLN A 155 3.35 -17.57 -12.86
C GLN A 155 3.60 -16.53 -11.75
N ALA A 156 3.08 -15.31 -11.90
CA ALA A 156 3.19 -14.27 -10.88
C ALA A 156 2.50 -14.71 -9.57
N LEU A 157 1.28 -15.25 -9.65
CA LEU A 157 0.56 -15.71 -8.46
C LEU A 157 1.27 -16.88 -7.77
N GLN A 158 1.79 -17.85 -8.54
CA GLN A 158 2.58 -18.97 -8.01
C GLN A 158 3.87 -18.50 -7.33
N MET A 159 4.52 -17.47 -7.88
CA MET A 159 5.68 -16.85 -7.24
C MET A 159 5.30 -16.19 -5.91
N ALA A 160 4.17 -15.47 -5.86
CA ALA A 160 3.67 -14.89 -4.60
C ALA A 160 3.41 -15.97 -3.54
N GLU A 161 2.80 -17.11 -3.92
CA GLU A 161 2.61 -18.24 -3.00
C GLU A 161 3.93 -18.84 -2.51
N THR A 162 4.94 -18.92 -3.38
CA THR A 162 6.27 -19.40 -3.00
C THR A 162 6.90 -18.49 -1.95
N VAL A 163 6.67 -17.17 -2.04
CA VAL A 163 7.16 -16.14 -1.11
C VAL A 163 6.35 -16.06 0.20
N SER A 164 5.22 -16.75 0.30
CA SER A 164 4.34 -16.66 1.47
C SER A 164 5.03 -17.06 2.79
N PRO A 165 4.65 -16.44 3.95
CA PRO A 165 3.63 -15.40 4.10
C PRO A 165 4.08 -14.05 3.53
N CYS A 166 3.21 -13.38 2.78
CA CYS A 166 3.53 -12.12 2.12
C CYS A 166 2.28 -11.26 1.89
N ILE A 167 2.51 -10.01 1.50
CA ILE A 167 1.48 -9.09 1.04
C ILE A 167 1.61 -8.96 -0.48
N LEU A 168 0.52 -9.21 -1.20
CA LEU A 168 0.41 -8.97 -2.64
C LEU A 168 -0.40 -7.70 -2.87
N TRP A 169 0.25 -6.63 -3.30
CA TRP A 169 -0.38 -5.35 -3.61
C TRP A 169 -0.69 -5.23 -5.10
N ILE A 170 -1.96 -4.99 -5.42
CA ILE A 170 -2.45 -4.73 -6.76
C ILE A 170 -2.89 -3.27 -6.80
N ASP A 171 -2.08 -2.42 -7.42
CA ASP A 171 -2.32 -0.98 -7.48
C ASP A 171 -3.24 -0.61 -8.64
N GLU A 172 -4.13 0.36 -8.42
CA GLU A 172 -5.04 0.94 -9.43
C GLU A 172 -5.71 -0.12 -10.31
N MET A 173 -6.34 -1.10 -9.67
CA MET A 173 -6.88 -2.28 -10.35
C MET A 173 -7.93 -1.92 -11.42
N GLU A 174 -8.58 -0.77 -11.29
CA GLU A 174 -9.53 -0.21 -12.24
C GLU A 174 -8.91 0.07 -13.62
N LYS A 175 -7.62 0.38 -13.68
CA LYS A 175 -6.94 0.75 -14.94
C LYS A 175 -6.94 -0.39 -15.95
N ALA A 176 -6.90 -1.62 -15.45
CA ALA A 176 -6.89 -2.79 -16.31
C ALA A 176 -8.27 -3.13 -16.91
N PHE A 177 -9.34 -2.58 -16.35
CA PHE A 177 -10.71 -2.71 -16.90
C PHE A 177 -11.11 -1.50 -17.75
N ALA A 178 -10.46 -0.35 -17.57
CA ALA A 178 -10.76 0.87 -18.31
C ALA A 178 -10.52 0.75 -19.83
N THR A 179 -9.76 -0.24 -20.29
CA THR A 179 -9.52 -0.51 -21.72
C THR A 179 -10.68 -1.22 -22.43
N GLY A 180 -11.75 -1.56 -21.70
CA GLY A 180 -13.11 -1.70 -22.23
C GLY A 180 -13.27 -2.44 -23.55
N GLY A 181 -12.99 -3.74 -23.59
CA GLY A 181 -13.37 -4.62 -24.71
C GLY A 181 -12.50 -4.51 -25.97
N LEU A 182 -11.54 -3.58 -26.03
CA LEU A 182 -10.56 -3.48 -27.12
C LEU A 182 -9.54 -4.64 -27.14
N ASP A 183 -9.52 -5.46 -26.09
CA ASP A 183 -8.55 -6.53 -25.85
C ASP A 183 -9.13 -7.95 -26.02
N GLY A 184 -10.35 -8.08 -26.56
CA GLY A 184 -11.01 -9.38 -26.75
C GLY A 184 -11.32 -10.14 -25.45
N GLY A 185 -11.51 -9.42 -24.34
CA GLY A 185 -11.87 -9.99 -23.03
C GLY A 185 -10.68 -10.58 -22.26
N THR A 186 -9.46 -10.24 -22.66
CA THR A 186 -8.21 -10.71 -22.01
C THR A 186 -8.10 -10.19 -20.58
N SER A 187 -8.35 -8.90 -20.35
CA SER A 187 -8.47 -8.28 -19.01
C SER A 187 -9.44 -9.04 -18.11
N THR A 188 -10.64 -9.31 -18.59
CA THR A 188 -11.65 -10.06 -17.84
C THR A 188 -11.17 -11.46 -17.44
N ARG A 189 -10.47 -12.18 -18.33
CA ARG A 189 -9.92 -13.52 -18.02
C ARG A 189 -8.75 -13.48 -17.04
N VAL A 190 -7.84 -12.52 -17.20
CA VAL A 190 -6.71 -12.28 -16.27
C VAL A 190 -7.24 -11.98 -14.86
N PHE A 191 -8.19 -11.05 -14.74
CA PHE A 191 -8.78 -10.73 -13.45
C PHE A 191 -9.64 -11.86 -12.88
N GLY A 192 -10.36 -12.60 -13.73
CA GLY A 192 -11.03 -13.82 -13.32
C GLY A 192 -10.06 -14.81 -12.69
N THR A 193 -8.86 -14.96 -13.26
CA THR A 193 -7.80 -15.83 -12.71
C THR A 193 -7.32 -15.34 -11.34
N ILE A 194 -7.04 -14.03 -11.19
CA ILE A 194 -6.64 -13.45 -9.89
C ILE A 194 -7.74 -13.65 -8.85
N LEU A 195 -9.00 -13.41 -9.23
CA LEU A 195 -10.14 -13.54 -8.34
C LEU A 195 -10.38 -14.97 -7.87
N THR A 196 -10.33 -15.94 -8.79
CA THR A 196 -10.43 -17.36 -8.45
C THR A 196 -9.30 -17.75 -7.51
N TRP A 197 -8.06 -17.37 -7.84
CA TRP A 197 -6.91 -17.62 -6.98
C TRP A 197 -7.08 -17.03 -5.57
N MET A 198 -7.59 -15.80 -5.44
CA MET A 198 -7.86 -15.17 -4.13
C MET A 198 -8.82 -15.99 -3.26
N GLN A 199 -9.74 -16.74 -3.86
CA GLN A 199 -10.70 -17.59 -3.14
C GLN A 199 -10.14 -18.97 -2.80
N GLU A 200 -9.33 -19.54 -3.69
CA GLU A 200 -8.87 -20.92 -3.61
C GLU A 200 -7.52 -21.07 -2.91
N LYS A 201 -6.72 -20.00 -2.85
CA LYS A 201 -5.38 -20.05 -2.26
C LYS A 201 -5.40 -20.54 -0.81
N THR A 202 -4.52 -21.48 -0.51
CA THR A 202 -4.24 -21.94 0.85
C THR A 202 -2.99 -21.27 1.42
N ALA A 203 -2.12 -20.75 0.54
CA ALA A 203 -0.94 -20.00 0.94
C ALA A 203 -1.33 -18.68 1.65
N PRO A 204 -0.61 -18.29 2.73
CA PRO A 204 -0.89 -17.08 3.50
C PRO A 204 -0.43 -15.81 2.78
N CYS A 205 -1.02 -15.51 1.63
CA CYS A 205 -0.83 -14.28 0.88
C CYS A 205 -1.96 -13.29 1.19
N PHE A 206 -1.66 -12.16 1.81
CA PHE A 206 -2.65 -11.10 2.03
C PHE A 206 -2.74 -10.18 0.82
N VAL A 207 -3.90 -10.06 0.19
CA VAL A 207 -4.06 -9.22 -0.99
C VAL A 207 -4.51 -7.81 -0.61
N VAL A 208 -3.79 -6.79 -1.05
CA VAL A 208 -4.21 -5.38 -0.95
C VAL A 208 -4.51 -4.88 -2.35
N ALA A 209 -5.78 -4.68 -2.67
CA ALA A 209 -6.19 -4.09 -3.94
C ALA A 209 -6.54 -2.61 -3.74
N THR A 210 -6.12 -1.73 -4.65
CA THR A 210 -6.50 -0.31 -4.59
C THR A 210 -7.31 0.10 -5.81
N ALA A 211 -8.25 1.04 -5.62
CA ALA A 211 -8.97 1.65 -6.72
C ALA A 211 -9.35 3.11 -6.47
N ASN A 212 -9.33 3.92 -7.54
CA ASN A 212 -9.80 5.31 -7.55
C ASN A 212 -11.11 5.50 -8.32
N ASP A 213 -11.54 4.48 -9.05
CA ASP A 213 -12.79 4.48 -9.82
C ASP A 213 -13.46 3.13 -9.65
N ILE A 214 -14.72 3.16 -9.23
CA ILE A 214 -15.55 1.97 -9.05
C ILE A 214 -16.36 1.63 -10.29
N SER A 215 -16.53 2.57 -11.22
CA SER A 215 -17.42 2.43 -12.37
C SER A 215 -16.93 1.39 -13.38
N SER A 216 -15.61 1.22 -13.48
CA SER A 216 -14.97 0.22 -14.33
C SER A 216 -14.73 -1.12 -13.62
N LEU A 217 -14.96 -1.21 -12.30
CA LEU A 217 -14.74 -2.44 -11.57
C LEU A 217 -15.92 -3.41 -11.76
N PRO A 218 -15.65 -4.69 -12.10
CA PRO A 218 -16.70 -5.69 -12.10
C PRO A 218 -17.39 -5.79 -10.72
N PRO A 219 -18.73 -5.80 -10.66
CA PRO A 219 -19.47 -5.91 -9.41
C PRO A 219 -19.08 -7.14 -8.58
N GLU A 220 -18.62 -8.20 -9.25
CA GLU A 220 -18.13 -9.42 -8.61
C GLU A 220 -16.96 -9.13 -7.66
N LEU A 221 -16.04 -8.21 -8.00
CA LEU A 221 -14.90 -7.85 -7.14
C LEU A 221 -15.33 -7.34 -5.77
N LEU A 222 -16.45 -6.62 -5.74
CA LEU A 222 -16.94 -5.89 -4.58
C LEU A 222 -17.96 -6.71 -3.78
N ARG A 223 -18.17 -7.99 -4.13
CA ARG A 223 -19.04 -8.89 -3.36
C ARG A 223 -18.39 -9.23 -2.02
N ARG A 224 -19.17 -9.08 -0.94
CA ARG A 224 -18.78 -9.49 0.42
C ARG A 224 -18.30 -10.95 0.42
N GLY A 225 -17.20 -11.21 1.11
CA GLY A 225 -16.56 -12.53 1.20
C GLY A 225 -15.33 -12.72 0.31
N ARG A 226 -15.08 -11.82 -0.67
CA ARG A 226 -13.85 -11.87 -1.48
C ARG A 226 -12.66 -11.22 -0.79
N PHE A 227 -12.91 -10.05 -0.24
CA PHE A 227 -12.03 -9.38 0.70
C PHE A 227 -12.59 -9.58 2.10
N ASP A 228 -11.70 -9.61 3.09
CA ASP A 228 -12.08 -9.59 4.50
C ASP A 228 -12.72 -8.25 4.85
N GLU A 229 -12.26 -7.16 4.21
CA GLU A 229 -12.80 -5.83 4.38
C GLU A 229 -12.61 -4.96 3.12
N ILE A 230 -13.54 -4.05 2.88
CA ILE A 230 -13.44 -3.02 1.84
C ILE A 230 -13.45 -1.66 2.54
N PHE A 231 -12.32 -0.98 2.57
CA PHE A 231 -12.18 0.34 3.16
C PHE A 231 -12.36 1.46 2.13
N PHE A 232 -13.09 2.49 2.53
CA PHE A 232 -13.24 3.74 1.81
C PHE A 232 -12.37 4.84 2.42
N LEU A 233 -11.48 5.43 1.61
CA LEU A 233 -10.62 6.56 1.98
C LEU A 233 -11.17 7.85 1.36
N ASP A 234 -11.75 8.69 2.22
CA ASP A 234 -12.35 9.96 1.85
C ASP A 234 -11.37 11.15 2.02
N LEU A 235 -11.85 12.36 1.76
CA LEU A 235 -11.15 13.59 2.10
C LEU A 235 -10.82 13.63 3.61
N PRO A 236 -9.59 13.99 4.00
CA PRO A 236 -9.19 14.02 5.40
C PRO A 236 -9.92 15.12 6.17
N THR A 237 -10.39 14.75 7.37
CA THR A 237 -10.99 15.67 8.35
C THR A 237 -9.98 16.73 8.83
N LEU A 238 -10.45 17.74 9.57
CA LEU A 238 -9.58 18.77 10.16
C LEU A 238 -8.44 18.16 11.00
N SER A 239 -8.74 17.20 11.87
CA SER A 239 -7.74 16.53 12.71
C SER A 239 -6.76 15.71 11.87
N GLU A 240 -7.26 14.99 10.87
CA GLU A 240 -6.40 14.19 9.99
C GLU A 240 -5.49 15.06 9.13
N ARG A 241 -5.95 16.23 8.66
CA ARG A 241 -5.10 17.19 7.94
C ARG A 241 -3.98 17.74 8.82
N ARG A 242 -4.27 18.03 10.10
CA ARG A 242 -3.24 18.41 11.08
C ARG A 242 -2.19 17.31 11.23
N GLU A 243 -2.60 16.04 11.31
CA GLU A 243 -1.69 14.90 11.35
C GLU A 243 -0.87 14.76 10.06
N ILE A 244 -1.51 14.86 8.89
CA ILE A 244 -0.85 14.79 7.59
C ILE A 244 0.24 15.88 7.47
N LEU A 245 -0.07 17.13 7.82
CA LEU A 245 0.92 18.22 7.86
C LEU A 245 2.12 17.87 8.75
N SER A 246 1.85 17.39 9.97
CA SER A 246 2.88 16.95 10.92
C SER A 246 3.76 15.84 10.34
N VAL A 247 3.17 14.84 9.68
CA VAL A 247 3.89 13.74 9.04
C VAL A 247 4.82 14.26 7.94
N HIS A 248 4.32 15.08 7.01
CA HIS A 248 5.12 15.56 5.88
C HIS A 248 6.25 16.51 6.32
N LEU A 249 6.04 17.34 7.36
CA LEU A 249 7.08 18.18 7.96
C LEU A 249 8.15 17.32 8.66
N ARG A 250 7.75 16.30 9.42
CA ARG A 250 8.69 15.37 10.09
C ARG A 250 9.54 14.60 9.10
N LYS A 251 8.96 14.09 8.01
CA LYS A 251 9.68 13.41 6.93
C LYS A 251 10.77 14.30 6.29
N ARG A 252 10.61 15.62 6.38
CA ARG A 252 11.57 16.64 5.91
C ARG A 252 12.48 17.18 7.02
N GLN A 253 12.51 16.51 8.16
CA GLN A 253 13.36 16.87 9.31
C GLN A 253 13.10 18.30 9.80
N ARG A 254 11.83 18.68 9.90
CA ARG A 254 11.40 20.00 10.42
C ARG A 254 10.84 19.91 11.83
N ILE A 255 11.10 20.97 12.62
CA ILE A 255 10.58 21.11 13.98
C ILE A 255 9.12 21.54 13.87
N ILE A 256 8.21 20.66 14.30
CA ILE A 256 6.77 20.84 14.10
C ILE A 256 6.24 22.10 14.81
N HIS A 257 6.82 22.46 15.96
CA HIS A 257 6.42 23.62 16.75
C HIS A 257 6.68 24.97 16.07
N ASP A 258 7.49 25.00 15.02
CA ASP A 258 7.76 26.22 14.24
C ASP A 258 6.64 26.55 13.25
N PHE A 259 5.65 25.64 13.09
CA PHE A 259 4.57 25.76 12.13
C PHE A 259 3.20 25.82 12.82
N ASP A 260 2.35 26.77 12.42
CA ASP A 260 0.94 26.83 12.80
C ASP A 260 0.13 25.74 12.09
N LEU A 261 0.15 24.53 12.64
CA LEU A 261 -0.62 23.43 12.09
C LEU A 261 -2.14 23.63 12.19
N ASP A 262 -2.61 24.42 13.16
CA ASP A 262 -4.05 24.67 13.33
C ASP A 262 -4.57 25.61 12.25
N GLY A 263 -3.83 26.67 11.93
CA GLY A 263 -4.12 27.55 10.80
C GLY A 263 -4.05 26.80 9.47
N LEU A 264 -2.95 26.07 9.24
CA LEU A 264 -2.74 25.33 8.00
C LEU A 264 -3.79 24.23 7.77
N SER A 265 -4.18 23.48 8.80
CA SER A 265 -5.21 22.44 8.65
C SER A 265 -6.61 23.00 8.35
N ARG A 266 -6.91 24.22 8.81
CA ARG A 266 -8.13 24.95 8.41
C ARG A 266 -8.06 25.43 6.97
N LEU A 267 -6.93 26.00 6.55
CA LEU A 267 -6.72 26.48 5.17
C LEU A 267 -6.75 25.35 4.14
N SER A 268 -6.29 24.16 4.52
CA SER A 268 -6.25 23.00 3.63
C SER A 268 -7.60 22.23 3.57
N GLU A 269 -8.73 22.86 3.86
CA GLU A 269 -10.03 22.19 3.74
C GLU A 269 -10.29 21.72 2.30
N GLY A 270 -10.70 20.46 2.14
CA GLY A 270 -10.94 19.85 0.84
C GLY A 270 -9.71 19.34 0.10
N TYR A 271 -8.52 19.51 0.66
CA TYR A 271 -7.28 18.97 0.10
C TYR A 271 -7.11 17.50 0.47
N VAL A 272 -6.58 16.71 -0.46
CA VAL A 272 -6.08 15.35 -0.15
C VAL A 272 -4.64 15.41 0.37
N GLY A 273 -4.17 14.31 0.99
CA GLY A 273 -2.82 14.26 1.58
C GLY A 273 -1.71 14.58 0.58
N ALA A 274 -1.84 14.10 -0.67
CA ALA A 274 -0.87 14.41 -1.73
C ALA A 274 -0.81 15.90 -2.10
N GLU A 275 -1.93 16.64 -2.04
CA GLU A 275 -1.95 18.07 -2.33
C GLU A 275 -1.34 18.87 -1.17
N ILE A 276 -1.61 18.46 0.08
CA ILE A 276 -0.98 19.04 1.28
C ILE A 276 0.55 18.85 1.22
N GLU A 277 1.01 17.66 0.83
CA GLU A 277 2.43 17.40 0.60
C GLU A 277 3.01 18.34 -0.46
N GLN A 278 2.33 18.48 -1.59
CA GLN A 278 2.78 19.35 -2.68
C GLN A 278 2.89 20.81 -2.23
N ALA A 279 1.93 21.31 -1.46
CA ALA A 279 1.98 22.67 -0.93
C ALA A 279 3.19 22.91 -0.01
N ILE A 280 3.58 21.91 0.80
CA ILE A 280 4.81 21.97 1.60
C ILE A 280 6.05 22.01 0.69
N VAL A 281 6.09 21.18 -0.34
CA VAL A 281 7.21 21.16 -1.31
C VAL A 281 7.34 22.51 -2.02
N ASP A 282 6.22 23.09 -2.44
CA ASP A 282 6.19 24.41 -3.09
C ASP A 282 6.69 25.51 -2.13
N ALA A 283 6.29 25.44 -0.84
CA ALA A 283 6.78 26.35 0.19
C ALA A 283 8.30 26.23 0.41
N MET A 284 8.85 25.01 0.38
CA MET A 284 10.29 24.78 0.45
C MET A 284 11.04 25.46 -0.69
N TYR A 285 10.52 25.38 -1.92
CA TYR A 285 11.12 26.09 -3.06
C TYR A 285 11.09 27.61 -2.87
N ILE A 286 10.03 28.16 -2.27
CA ILE A 286 9.94 29.60 -1.96
C ILE A 286 11.01 29.99 -0.95
N GLY A 287 11.10 29.28 0.18
CA GLY A 287 12.11 29.55 1.21
C GLY A 287 13.53 29.45 0.67
N PHE A 288 13.83 28.35 -0.03
CA PHE A 288 15.15 28.10 -0.61
C PHE A 288 15.59 29.20 -1.57
N ASN A 289 14.72 29.62 -2.51
CA ASN A 289 15.04 30.68 -3.47
C ASN A 289 15.13 32.08 -2.83
N GLN A 290 14.62 32.25 -1.62
CA GLN A 290 14.75 33.48 -0.83
C GLN A 290 15.87 33.40 0.21
N GLU A 291 16.71 32.36 0.14
CA GLU A 291 17.84 32.14 1.05
C GLU A 291 17.45 32.14 2.55
N ARG A 292 16.26 31.60 2.85
CA ARG A 292 15.75 31.46 4.22
C ARG A 292 15.03 30.12 4.41
N GLU A 293 14.79 29.74 5.66
CA GLU A 293 13.89 28.61 5.92
C GLU A 293 12.44 28.98 5.54
N PHE A 294 11.69 28.01 5.04
CA PHE A 294 10.26 28.18 4.76
C PHE A 294 9.46 28.14 6.07
N ASN A 295 8.30 28.80 6.07
CA ASN A 295 7.45 28.90 7.27
C ASN A 295 5.97 28.67 6.91
N SER A 296 5.09 28.82 7.91
CA SER A 296 3.64 28.68 7.73
C SER A 296 3.04 29.61 6.67
N ASP A 297 3.56 30.82 6.49
CA ASP A 297 3.06 31.76 5.48
C ASP A 297 3.35 31.26 4.07
N ASP A 298 4.51 30.64 3.85
CA ASP A 298 4.85 30.06 2.55
C ASP A 298 3.94 28.88 2.21
N ILE A 299 3.67 28.00 3.18
CA ILE A 299 2.74 26.88 2.99
C ILE A 299 1.32 27.40 2.72
N SER A 300 0.88 28.42 3.48
CA SER A 300 -0.44 29.03 3.29
C SER A 300 -0.59 29.61 1.88
N ARG A 301 0.42 30.35 1.38
CA ARG A 301 0.44 30.87 0.01
C ARG A 301 0.45 29.77 -1.04
N SER A 302 1.13 28.66 -0.78
CA SER A 302 1.15 27.51 -1.70
C SER A 302 -0.22 26.83 -1.76
N LEU A 303 -0.90 26.67 -0.62
CA LEU A 303 -2.28 26.17 -0.57
C LEU A 303 -3.22 27.11 -1.35
N ASP A 304 -3.18 28.42 -1.10
CA ASP A 304 -4.10 29.38 -1.77
C ASP A 304 -3.99 29.39 -3.30
N ARG A 305 -2.84 28.97 -3.86
CA ARG A 305 -2.60 28.91 -5.31
C ARG A 305 -3.13 27.65 -5.97
N GLN A 306 -3.41 26.61 -5.18
CA GLN A 306 -3.86 25.32 -5.69
C GLN A 306 -5.40 25.30 -5.74
N VAL A 307 -5.94 24.55 -6.71
CA VAL A 307 -7.37 24.22 -6.74
C VAL A 307 -7.50 22.79 -6.23
N PRO A 308 -8.12 22.57 -5.06
CA PRO A 308 -8.15 21.24 -4.47
C PRO A 308 -8.99 20.26 -5.29
N LEU A 309 -8.66 18.99 -5.19
CA LEU A 309 -9.32 17.90 -5.89
C LEU A 309 -10.82 17.82 -5.58
N SER A 310 -11.21 18.19 -4.35
CA SER A 310 -12.61 18.29 -3.92
C SER A 310 -13.46 19.21 -4.78
N VAL A 311 -12.84 20.26 -5.34
CA VAL A 311 -13.49 21.25 -6.21
C VAL A 311 -13.38 20.80 -7.67
N SER A 312 -12.17 20.45 -8.12
CA SER A 312 -11.93 20.11 -9.54
C SER A 312 -12.57 18.78 -9.97
N GLN A 313 -12.77 17.84 -9.05
CA GLN A 313 -13.38 16.53 -9.30
C GLN A 313 -14.62 16.26 -8.45
N ARG A 314 -15.40 17.32 -8.14
CA ARG A 314 -16.60 17.25 -7.29
C ARG A 314 -17.54 16.11 -7.65
N GLU A 315 -17.92 15.98 -8.92
CA GLU A 315 -18.88 14.96 -9.38
C GLU A 315 -18.39 13.54 -9.12
N ARG A 316 -17.10 13.29 -9.40
CA ARG A 316 -16.47 11.98 -9.18
C ARG A 316 -16.40 11.63 -7.71
N ILE A 317 -16.04 12.59 -6.86
CA ILE A 317 -16.00 12.40 -5.40
C ILE A 317 -17.42 12.16 -4.85
N GLY A 318 -18.40 12.90 -5.35
CA GLY A 318 -19.82 12.70 -5.01
C GLY A 318 -20.29 11.27 -5.32
N ALA A 319 -19.96 10.76 -6.51
CA ALA A 319 -20.30 9.38 -6.90
C ALA A 319 -19.65 8.32 -5.99
N LEU A 320 -18.37 8.51 -5.63
CA LEU A 320 -17.67 7.63 -4.69
C LEU A 320 -18.29 7.64 -3.29
N ARG A 321 -18.68 8.82 -2.78
CA ARG A 321 -19.34 8.95 -1.47
C ARG A 321 -20.76 8.37 -1.47
N ALA A 322 -21.51 8.51 -2.55
CA ALA A 322 -22.82 7.86 -2.69
C ALA A 322 -22.67 6.33 -2.60
N TRP A 323 -21.66 5.77 -3.26
CA TRP A 323 -21.36 4.34 -3.18
C TRP A 323 -21.00 3.86 -1.76
N LEU A 324 -20.31 4.69 -0.96
CA LEU A 324 -20.08 4.42 0.46
C LEU A 324 -21.40 4.39 1.26
N GLN A 325 -22.30 5.35 1.03
CA GLN A 325 -23.58 5.47 1.73
C GLN A 325 -24.51 4.25 1.52
N GLU A 326 -24.34 3.53 0.41
CA GLU A 326 -25.06 2.28 0.15
C GLU A 326 -24.57 1.09 1.01
N GLY A 327 -23.62 1.29 1.93
CA GLY A 327 -23.15 0.27 2.89
C GLY A 327 -22.23 -0.78 2.25
N ARG A 328 -21.61 -0.43 1.12
CA ARG A 328 -20.74 -1.33 0.33
C ARG A 328 -19.28 -1.34 0.82
N ALA A 329 -18.90 -0.40 1.69
CA ALA A 329 -17.57 -0.29 2.28
C ALA A 329 -17.63 0.28 3.71
N GLN A 330 -16.56 0.03 4.47
CA GLN A 330 -16.30 0.63 5.77
C GLN A 330 -15.49 1.93 5.60
N SER A 331 -15.82 3.00 6.32
CA SER A 331 -14.95 4.18 6.34
C SER A 331 -13.61 3.84 7.00
N ALA A 332 -12.50 4.29 6.40
CA ALA A 332 -11.18 4.11 6.98
C ALA A 332 -10.97 4.96 8.26
N SER A 333 -11.75 6.03 8.42
CA SER A 333 -11.60 7.01 9.51
C SER A 333 -12.67 6.88 10.59
N PHE A 334 -13.87 6.39 10.25
CA PHE A 334 -15.02 6.35 11.16
C PHE A 334 -15.58 4.94 11.29
N ARG A 335 -16.00 4.56 12.50
CA ARG A 335 -16.55 3.22 12.77
C ARG A 335 -17.96 3.09 12.24
N GLU A 336 -18.80 4.09 12.48
CA GLU A 336 -20.18 4.10 12.02
C GLU A 336 -20.31 4.84 10.69
N SER A 337 -21.03 4.25 9.73
CA SER A 337 -21.26 4.88 8.43
C SER A 337 -22.03 6.20 8.57
N PHE A 338 -22.88 6.33 9.59
CA PHE A 338 -23.61 7.57 9.86
C PHE A 338 -22.67 8.72 10.25
N ASP A 339 -21.70 8.46 11.13
CA ASP A 339 -20.69 9.44 11.53
C ASP A 339 -19.85 9.89 10.35
N ALA A 340 -19.48 8.95 9.47
CA ALA A 340 -18.74 9.27 8.26
C ALA A 340 -19.49 10.29 7.39
N VAL A 341 -20.79 10.09 7.19
CA VAL A 341 -21.62 11.00 6.37
C VAL A 341 -21.76 12.38 7.00
N GLN A 342 -21.89 12.47 8.33
CA GLN A 342 -21.98 13.75 9.02
C GLN A 342 -20.66 14.52 9.04
N GLN A 343 -19.53 13.81 8.97
CA GLN A 343 -18.19 14.41 9.00
C GLN A 343 -17.55 14.54 7.62
N PHE A 344 -18.29 14.30 6.54
CA PHE A 344 -17.81 14.53 5.19
C PHE A 344 -17.39 15.98 5.02
N VAL A 345 -16.13 16.17 4.64
CA VAL A 345 -15.63 17.48 4.20
C VAL A 345 -16.49 17.98 3.04
N PRO A 346 -17.09 19.18 3.12
CA PRO A 346 -17.93 19.71 2.05
C PRO A 346 -17.20 19.79 0.71
N LEU A 347 -17.92 19.56 -0.40
CA LEU A 347 -17.38 19.72 -1.76
C LEU A 347 -17.66 21.12 -2.35
N ASP A 348 -18.55 21.88 -1.72
CA ASP A 348 -18.85 23.27 -2.06
C ASP A 348 -18.08 24.21 -1.14
N ILE A 349 -16.76 24.14 -1.25
CA ILE A 349 -15.87 25.05 -0.54
C ILE A 349 -15.92 26.36 -1.33
N ARG A 350 -16.58 27.38 -0.77
CA ARG A 350 -16.50 28.74 -1.32
C ARG A 350 -15.05 29.18 -1.14
N GLN A 351 -14.30 29.32 -2.23
CA GLN A 351 -13.05 30.06 -2.17
C GLN A 351 -13.39 31.52 -1.79
N PRO A 352 -12.70 32.11 -0.81
CA PRO A 352 -12.93 33.50 -0.41
C PRO A 352 -12.67 34.50 -1.54
#